data_AF-A0A4U6CG69-F1
#
_entry.id   AF-A0A4U6CG69-F1
#
_cell.length_a   1.000
_cell.length_b   1.000
_cell.length_c   1.000
_cell.angle_alpha   90.00
_cell.angle_beta   90.00
_cell.angle_gamma   90.00
#
_symmetry.space_group_name_H-M   'P 1'
#
loop_
_entity.id
_entity.type
_entity.pdbx_description
1 polymer ?
#
loop_
_entity_poly.entity_id
_entity_poly.type
_entity_poly.pdbx_seq_one_letter_code
_entity_poly.pdbx_strand_id
1 'polypeptide(L)' 'MPIKSLIEKFRIDPADAVVLESLYNQGTIAGETRQARRDRARMLVELFASGIRDREALIRALTRRTEKHNEGA' A
#
# COMPACT_ATOMS: atom_id res chain seq x y z
N MET A 1 -11.23 3.67 7.19
CA MET A 1 -10.24 4.06 6.15
C MET A 1 -9.96 2.87 5.25
N PRO A 2 -9.67 3.05 3.95
CA PRO A 2 -9.45 1.96 3.00
C PRO A 2 -8.44 0.92 3.48
N ILE A 3 -7.33 1.36 4.09
CA ILE A 3 -6.29 0.46 4.57
C ILE A 3 -6.65 -0.30 5.84
N LYS A 4 -7.40 0.32 6.77
CA LYS A 4 -7.82 -0.34 8.03
C LYS A 4 -8.65 -1.60 7.78
N SER A 5 -9.63 -1.51 6.89
CA SER A 5 -10.47 -2.67 6.52
C SER A 5 -9.66 -3.79 5.85
N LEU A 6 -8.58 -3.45 5.17
CA LEU A 6 -7.68 -4.44 4.57
C LEU A 6 -6.76 -5.08 5.61
N ILE A 7 -6.18 -4.29 6.53
CA ILE A 7 -5.39 -4.78 7.66
C ILE A 7 -6.19 -5.83 8.47
N GLU A 8 -7.45 -5.52 8.79
CA GLU A 8 -8.36 -6.43 9.48
C GLU A 8 -8.63 -7.70 8.65
N LYS A 9 -8.93 -7.54 7.36
CA LYS A 9 -9.22 -8.68 6.45
C LYS A 9 -8.04 -9.64 6.32
N PHE A 10 -6.82 -9.12 6.29
CA PHE A 10 -5.59 -9.91 6.15
C PHE A 10 -4.99 -10.34 7.49
N ARG A 11 -5.65 -10.02 8.62
CA ARG A 11 -5.20 -10.35 9.99
C ARG A 11 -3.74 -9.93 10.23
N ILE A 12 -3.39 -8.73 9.78
CA ILE A 12 -2.03 -8.21 9.96
C ILE A 12 -1.83 -7.82 11.42
N ASP A 13 -0.69 -8.22 11.99
CA ASP A 13 -0.35 -7.92 13.37
C ASP A 13 -0.32 -6.40 13.64
N PRO A 14 -0.70 -5.95 14.85
CA PRO A 14 -0.79 -4.52 15.15
C PRO A 14 0.51 -3.73 14.90
N ALA A 15 1.67 -4.35 15.14
CA ALA A 15 2.96 -3.71 14.88
C ALA A 15 3.18 -3.45 13.38
N ASP A 16 2.86 -4.43 12.54
CA ASP A 16 2.96 -4.33 11.09
C ASP A 16 1.89 -3.41 10.50
N ALA A 17 0.70 -3.39 11.10
CA ALA A 17 -0.38 -2.48 10.74
C ALA A 17 0.05 -1.01 10.84
N VAL A 18 0.80 -0.63 11.89
CA VAL A 18 1.33 0.73 12.05
C VAL A 18 2.28 1.10 10.91
N VAL A 19 3.13 0.16 10.47
CA VAL A 19 4.04 0.38 9.34
C VAL A 19 3.26 0.60 8.05
N LEU A 20 2.25 -0.23 7.78
CA LEU A 20 1.40 -0.13 6.60
C LEU A 20 0.58 1.16 6.58
N GLU A 21 0.00 1.57 7.72
CA GLU A 21 -0.70 2.84 7.84
C GLU A 21 0.23 4.03 7.59
N SER A 22 1.44 3.99 8.16
CA SER A 22 2.45 5.04 7.96
C SER A 22 2.85 5.17 6.49
N LEU A 23 3.17 4.05 5.83
CA LEU A 23 3.50 4.03 4.39
C LEU A 23 2.34 4.51 3.51
N TYR A 24 1.12 4.09 3.85
CA TYR A 24 -0.07 4.53 3.13
C TYR A 24 -0.34 6.03 3.29
N ASN A 25 -0.11 6.59 4.47
CA ASN A 25 -0.26 8.03 4.68
C ASN A 25 0.85 8.81 3.96
N GLN A 26 2.11 8.36 4.02
CA GLN A 26 3.26 8.97 3.35
C GLN A 26 3.11 9.01 1.82
N GLY A 27 2.57 7.93 1.23
CA GLY A 27 2.33 7.86 -0.21
C GLY A 27 1.07 8.60 -0.69
N THR A 28 0.42 9.40 0.17
CA THR A 28 -0.75 10.20 -0.24
C THR A 28 -0.35 11.28 -1.23
N ILE A 29 -0.98 11.27 -2.40
CA ILE A 29 -0.75 12.28 -3.43
C ILE A 29 -1.89 13.31 -3.37
N ALA A 30 -1.54 14.59 -3.41
CA ALA A 30 -2.53 15.66 -3.47
C ALA A 30 -3.38 15.54 -4.75
N GLY A 31 -4.71 15.55 -4.60
CA GLY A 31 -5.63 15.33 -5.72
C GLY A 31 -5.84 13.86 -6.12
N GLU A 32 -5.29 12.88 -5.38
CA GLU A 32 -5.55 11.46 -5.68
C GLU A 32 -7.04 11.12 -5.58
N THR A 33 -7.53 10.36 -6.56
CA THR A 33 -8.92 9.89 -6.52
C THR A 33 -9.11 8.88 -5.40
N ARG A 34 -10.34 8.75 -4.90
CA ARG A 34 -10.69 7.73 -3.90
C ARG A 34 -10.38 6.31 -4.37
N GLN A 35 -10.46 6.06 -5.68
CA GLN A 35 -10.16 4.78 -6.28
C GLN A 35 -8.65 4.51 -6.27
N ALA A 36 -7.83 5.45 -6.75
CA ALA A 36 -6.37 5.34 -6.71
C ALA A 36 -5.85 5.11 -5.28
N ARG A 37 -6.45 5.79 -4.31
CA ARG A 37 -6.16 5.61 -2.89
C ARG A 37 -6.49 4.19 -2.39
N ARG A 38 -7.61 3.61 -2.83
CA ARG A 38 -7.98 2.22 -2.51
C ARG A 38 -7.04 1.21 -3.14
N ASP A 39 -6.68 1.42 -4.40
CA ASP A 39 -5.80 0.51 -5.15
C ASP A 39 -4.40 0.49 -4.54
N ARG A 40 -3.89 1.65 -4.12
CA ARG A 40 -2.62 1.75 -3.39
C ARG A 40 -2.67 1.05 -2.03
N ALA A 41 -3.76 1.21 -1.26
CA ALA A 41 -3.95 0.49 0.00
C ALA A 41 -3.96 -1.03 -0.21
N ARG A 42 -4.67 -1.49 -1.24
CA ARG A 42 -4.74 -2.90 -1.62
C ARG A 42 -3.37 -3.44 -1.99
N MET A 43 -2.63 -2.72 -2.83
CA MET A 43 -1.29 -3.11 -3.26
C MET A 43 -0.32 -3.22 -2.08
N LEU A 44 -0.35 -2.26 -1.14
CA LEU A 44 0.46 -2.29 0.07
C LEU A 44 0.25 -3.57 0.87
N VAL A 45 -1.01 -3.93 1.09
CA VAL A 45 -1.38 -5.11 1.86
C VAL A 45 -1.07 -6.41 1.11
N GLU A 46 -1.27 -6.45 -0.20
CA GLU A 46 -0.92 -7.62 -1.03
C GLU A 46 0.60 -7.87 -1.07
N LEU A 47 1.42 -6.81 -1.19
CA LEU A 47 2.88 -6.94 -1.15
C LEU A 47 3.33 -7.44 0.22
N PHE A 48 2.74 -6.92 1.29
CA PHE A 48 3.00 -7.40 2.65
C PHE A 48 2.62 -8.87 2.82
N ALA A 49 1.43 -9.26 2.36
CA ALA A 49 0.94 -10.63 2.39
C ALA A 49 1.80 -11.59 1.55
N SER A 50 2.46 -11.11 0.49
CA SER A 50 3.42 -11.89 -0.30
C SER A 50 4.78 -12.09 0.38
N GLY A 51 4.97 -11.54 1.58
CA GLY A 51 6.19 -11.70 2.38
C GLY A 51 7.14 -10.50 2.35
N ILE A 52 6.79 -9.43 1.64
CA ILE A 52 7.61 -8.19 1.63
C ILE A 52 7.26 -7.39 2.89
N ARG A 53 7.99 -7.64 3.97
CA ARG A 53 7.81 -6.95 5.26
C ARG A 53 8.74 -5.74 5.45
N ASP A 54 9.81 -5.66 4.67
CA ASP A 54 10.75 -4.54 4.73
C ASP A 54 10.13 -3.26 4.16
N ARG A 55 10.24 -2.17 4.93
CA ARG A 55 9.65 -0.88 4.59
C ARG A 55 10.20 -0.34 3.26
N GLU A 56 11.50 -0.43 3.04
CA GLU A 56 12.09 0.07 1.81
C GLU A 56 11.73 -0.81 0.61
N ALA A 57 11.66 -2.13 0.79
CA ALA A 57 11.21 -3.06 -0.24
C ALA A 57 9.75 -2.80 -0.63
N LEU A 58 8.87 -2.47 0.33
CA LEU A 58 7.50 -2.04 0.07
C LEU A 58 7.46 -0.74 -0.73
N ILE A 59 8.24 0.28 -0.34
CA ILE A 59 8.32 1.55 -1.08
C ILE A 59 8.81 1.31 -2.51
N ARG A 60 9.91 0.58 -2.69
CA ARG A 60 10.46 0.24 -4.02
C ARG A 60 9.46 -0.55 -4.86
N ALA A 61 8.73 -1.47 -4.26
CA ALA A 61 7.70 -2.25 -4.95
C ALA A 61 6.50 -1.39 -5.37
N LEU A 62 6.06 -0.46 -4.54
CA LEU A 62 4.98 0.49 -4.86
C LEU A 62 5.39 1.42 -6.00
N THR A 63 6.59 2.00 -5.96
CA THR A 63 7.10 2.91 -6.99
C THR A 63 7.17 2.21 -8.35
N ARG A 64 7.84 1.05 -8.42
CA ARG A 64 7.99 0.29 -9.68
C ARG A 64 6.67 -0.14 -10.32
N ARG A 65 5.66 -0.47 -9.51
CA ARG A 65 4.35 -0.89 -10.02
C ARG A 65 3.49 0.30 -10.46
N THR A 66 3.68 1.46 -9.85
CA THR A 66 3.01 2.71 -10.24
C THR A 66 3.56 3.21 -11.57
N GLU A 67 4.88 3.13 -11.78
CA GLU A 67 5.54 3.44 -13.05
C GLU A 67 5.05 2.51 -14.17
N LYS A 68 5.04 1.19 -13.95
CA LYS A 68 4.51 0.23 -14.92
C LYS A 68 3.03 0.42 -15.26
N HIS A 69 2.21 0.91 -14.34
CA HIS A 69 0.79 1.17 -14.60
C HIS A 69 0.59 2.44 -15.46
N ASN A 70 1.57 3.35 -15.49
CA ASN A 70 1.52 4.57 -16.30
C ASN A 70 2.16 4.40 -17.68
N GLU A 71 3.07 3.44 -17.87
CA GLU A 71 3.72 3.15 -19.16
C GLU A 71 2.85 2.28 -20.11
N GLY A 72 1.73 1.76 -19.63
CA GLY A 72 0.81 0.89 -20.40
C GLY A 72 -0.58 1.47 -20.64
N ALA A 73 -0.80 2.78 -20.40
CA ALA A 73 -2.08 3.46 -20.55
C ALA A 73 -2.08 4.44 -21.73
#